data_AF-A0A502ENI6-F1
#
_entry.id   AF-A0A502ENI6-F1
#
_cell.length_a   1.000
_cell.length_b   1.000
_cell.length_c   1.000
_cell.angle_alpha   90.00
_cell.angle_beta   90.00
_cell.angle_gamma   90.00
#
_symmetry.space_group_name_H-M   'P 1'
#
loop_
_entity.id
_entity.type
_entity.pdbx_description
1 polymer ?
#
loop_
_entity_poly.entity_id
_entity_poly.type
_entity_poly.pdbx_seq_one_letter_code
_entity_poly.pdbx_strand_id
1 'polypeptide(L)'
;MKIFYAIAKEGIEPHEFEIEFFGDKTEHKAVSAVNGYISINKIYKQATDADYDRRFCTAMYKIKPIFKVPFFLDYQLSRYEGNQSEFLAQIRYVILPRSKNGKLAHAEIIEKWLESKEEKPNIGTYSISTGDVNAPIQIQQNSNHSSQKQKISYSPSNIVDLFSILKNDIEKLDTSIRGDFEMEMNYAIKQLEKENNIEPQLLNIGSLISNIGLPIFTNLTSSGIFETVKPLLGL
;
A
#
# COMPACT_ATOMS: atom_id res chain seq x y z
N MET A 1 -23.49 1.86 -25.14
CA MET A 1 -24.20 2.78 -24.22
C MET A 1 -23.43 2.70 -22.90
N LYS A 2 -22.63 3.71 -22.54
CA LYS A 2 -22.04 3.73 -21.19
C LYS A 2 -23.12 4.29 -20.28
N ILE A 3 -23.82 3.40 -19.58
CA ILE A 3 -24.75 3.81 -18.54
C ILE A 3 -23.86 4.33 -17.38
N PHE A 4 -24.30 5.34 -16.66
CA PHE A 4 -23.58 5.89 -15.51
C PHE A 4 -24.41 5.46 -14.29
N TYR A 5 -23.83 4.74 -13.32
CA TYR A 5 -24.61 3.73 -12.59
C TYR A 5 -25.00 4.05 -11.15
N ALA A 6 -24.52 5.17 -10.59
CA ALA A 6 -24.94 5.64 -9.26
C ALA A 6 -25.57 7.04 -9.34
N ILE A 7 -26.52 7.13 -10.26
CA ILE A 7 -27.34 8.31 -10.53
C ILE A 7 -28.74 8.04 -9.99
N ALA A 8 -29.30 9.01 -9.26
CA ALA A 8 -30.70 8.93 -8.85
C ALA A 8 -31.63 8.79 -10.06
N LYS A 9 -32.71 8.03 -9.91
CA LYS A 9 -33.75 7.94 -10.95
C LYS A 9 -34.54 9.24 -11.01
N GLU A 10 -35.01 9.59 -12.22
CA GLU A 10 -35.85 10.77 -12.42
C GLU A 10 -37.07 10.73 -11.47
N GLY A 11 -37.26 11.78 -10.68
CA GLY A 11 -38.39 11.93 -9.75
C GLY A 11 -38.25 11.24 -8.39
N ILE A 12 -37.10 10.63 -8.07
CA ILE A 12 -36.83 10.06 -6.74
C ILE A 12 -35.87 10.98 -5.99
N GLU A 13 -36.14 11.23 -4.69
CA GLU A 13 -35.17 11.93 -3.84
C GLU A 13 -33.85 11.15 -3.80
N PRO A 14 -32.72 11.76 -4.19
CA PRO A 14 -31.45 11.07 -4.21
C PRO A 14 -31.05 10.70 -2.78
N HIS A 15 -30.52 9.49 -2.60
CA HIS A 15 -29.79 9.15 -1.38
C HIS A 15 -28.67 10.19 -1.14
N GLU A 16 -28.24 10.42 0.10
CA GLU A 16 -27.22 11.45 0.43
C GLU A 16 -25.89 11.31 -0.33
N PHE A 17 -25.67 10.14 -0.95
CA PHE A 17 -24.49 9.80 -1.76
C PHE A 17 -24.78 9.51 -3.23
N GLU A 18 -26.02 9.68 -3.70
CA GLU A 18 -26.34 9.55 -5.12
C GLU A 18 -25.96 10.82 -5.89
N ILE A 19 -25.51 10.65 -7.12
CA ILE A 19 -25.24 11.77 -8.01
C ILE A 19 -26.58 12.19 -8.62
N GLU A 20 -26.90 13.48 -8.50
CA GLU A 20 -28.11 14.06 -9.09
C GLU A 20 -28.22 13.72 -10.59
N PHE A 21 -29.42 13.33 -11.00
CA PHE A 21 -29.74 12.94 -12.38
C PHE A 21 -29.28 13.96 -13.42
N PHE A 22 -28.74 13.48 -14.55
CA PHE A 22 -28.27 14.31 -15.66
C PHE A 22 -29.46 14.84 -16.49
N GLY A 23 -30.16 15.84 -15.94
CA GLY A 23 -31.08 16.77 -16.64
C GLY A 23 -31.00 18.11 -15.89
N ASP A 24 -30.92 19.28 -16.51
CA ASP A 24 -31.50 19.73 -17.77
C ASP A 24 -30.55 20.68 -18.54
N LYS A 25 -30.76 20.79 -19.87
CA LYS A 25 -30.46 22.03 -20.60
C LYS A 25 -31.68 22.38 -21.46
N THR A 26 -32.35 23.47 -21.11
CA THR A 26 -33.53 24.00 -21.80
C THR A 26 -33.07 24.74 -23.05
N GLU A 27 -33.50 24.34 -24.26
CA GLU A 27 -33.37 25.19 -25.44
C GLU A 27 -34.67 25.97 -25.65
N HIS A 28 -34.58 27.30 -25.55
CA HIS A 28 -35.67 28.21 -25.87
C HIS A 28 -35.73 28.42 -27.38
N LYS A 29 -36.71 27.84 -28.07
CA LYS A 29 -37.07 28.33 -29.42
C LYS A 29 -38.05 29.49 -29.27
N ALA A 30 -37.55 30.71 -29.44
CA ALA A 30 -38.40 31.88 -29.63
C ALA A 30 -38.79 31.99 -31.11
N VAL A 31 -40.08 31.92 -31.44
CA VAL A 31 -40.58 32.40 -32.73
C VAL A 31 -41.99 33.01 -32.64
N SER A 32 -42.03 34.30 -33.00
CA SER A 32 -43.10 35.12 -33.61
C SER A 32 -44.37 35.53 -32.83
N ALA A 33 -44.71 36.81 -33.02
CA ALA A 33 -45.63 37.66 -32.29
C ALA A 33 -47.12 37.52 -32.66
N VAL A 34 -47.58 36.37 -33.18
CA VAL A 34 -48.94 36.30 -33.77
C VAL A 34 -49.89 35.30 -33.12
N ASN A 35 -49.43 34.22 -32.46
CA ASN A 35 -50.30 33.35 -31.64
C ASN A 35 -49.44 32.54 -30.66
N GLY A 36 -49.41 32.99 -29.40
CA GLY A 36 -48.41 32.57 -28.41
C GLY A 36 -48.73 31.25 -27.71
N TYR A 37 -48.05 30.17 -28.11
CA TYR A 37 -47.78 29.03 -27.23
C TYR A 37 -46.31 28.65 -27.32
N ILE A 38 -45.65 28.60 -26.17
CA ILE A 38 -44.25 28.15 -26.05
C ILE A 38 -44.28 26.62 -25.97
N SER A 39 -43.81 25.94 -27.02
CA SER A 39 -43.58 24.50 -26.97
C SER A 39 -42.18 24.23 -26.40
N ILE A 40 -42.12 23.64 -25.20
CA ILE A 40 -40.88 23.21 -24.56
C ILE A 40 -40.68 21.73 -24.88
N ASN A 41 -39.87 21.43 -25.89
CA ASN A 41 -39.45 20.05 -26.16
C ASN A 41 -38.18 19.76 -25.37
N LYS A 42 -38.27 18.88 -24.36
CA LYS A 42 -37.11 18.35 -23.64
C LYS A 42 -36.44 17.28 -24.51
N ILE A 43 -35.22 17.51 -24.97
CA ILE A 43 -34.39 16.49 -25.64
C ILE A 43 -33.22 16.15 -24.73
N TYR A 44 -33.11 14.87 -24.36
CA TYR A 44 -32.05 14.37 -23.47
C TYR A 44 -30.73 14.26 -24.22
N LYS A 45 -29.70 15.00 -23.79
CA LYS A 45 -28.33 14.82 -24.29
C LYS A 45 -27.69 13.64 -23.56
N GLN A 46 -27.01 12.76 -24.30
CA GLN A 46 -26.17 11.73 -23.69
C GLN A 46 -25.06 12.41 -22.86
N ALA A 47 -24.94 12.04 -21.58
CA ALA A 47 -23.87 12.54 -20.72
C ALA A 47 -22.51 12.11 -21.26
N THR A 48 -21.55 13.03 -21.31
CA THR A 48 -20.16 12.68 -21.64
C THR A 48 -19.42 12.23 -20.37
N ASP A 49 -18.37 11.43 -20.52
CA ASP A 49 -17.52 10.99 -19.40
C ASP A 49 -17.02 12.20 -18.58
N ALA A 50 -16.66 13.30 -19.26
CA ALA A 50 -16.22 14.54 -18.63
C ALA A 50 -17.33 15.29 -17.84
N ASP A 51 -18.59 15.18 -18.28
CA ASP A 51 -19.72 15.74 -17.53
C ASP A 51 -20.02 14.91 -16.28
N TYR A 52 -19.86 13.59 -16.37
CA TYR A 52 -19.96 12.71 -15.21
C TYR A 52 -18.90 13.05 -14.17
N ASP A 53 -17.62 13.13 -14.55
CA ASP A 53 -16.53 13.45 -13.63
C ASP A 53 -16.78 14.78 -12.88
N ARG A 54 -17.29 15.78 -13.61
CA ARG A 54 -17.60 17.09 -13.03
C ARG A 54 -18.72 16.99 -11.99
N ARG A 55 -19.79 16.25 -12.30
CA ARG A 55 -20.91 16.03 -11.37
C ARG A 55 -20.51 15.18 -10.18
N PHE A 56 -19.68 14.16 -10.39
CA PHE A 56 -19.10 13.35 -9.33
C PHE A 56 -18.31 14.21 -8.33
N CYS A 57 -17.36 15.01 -8.83
CA CYS A 57 -16.60 15.94 -7.98
C CYS A 57 -17.53 16.91 -7.23
N THR A 58 -18.54 17.44 -7.92
CA THR A 58 -19.48 18.39 -7.32
C THR A 58 -20.29 17.76 -6.18
N ALA A 59 -20.84 16.56 -6.40
CA ALA A 59 -21.57 15.81 -5.37
C ALA A 59 -20.65 15.52 -4.18
N MET A 60 -19.44 15.00 -4.45
CA MET A 60 -18.45 14.71 -3.42
C MET A 60 -18.07 15.93 -2.58
N TYR A 61 -17.84 17.10 -3.19
CA TYR A 61 -17.48 18.32 -2.46
C TYR A 61 -18.63 18.94 -1.66
N LYS A 62 -19.88 18.65 -2.03
CA LYS A 62 -21.07 19.08 -1.27
C LYS A 62 -21.23 18.31 0.04
N ILE A 63 -20.61 17.13 0.18
CA ILE A 63 -20.77 16.29 1.37
C ILE A 63 -20.25 17.00 2.61
N LYS A 64 -21.11 17.07 3.63
CA LYS A 64 -20.77 17.55 4.97
C LYS A 64 -21.28 16.54 6.00
N PRO A 65 -20.48 16.21 7.03
CA PRO A 65 -19.07 16.60 7.22
C PRO A 65 -18.10 15.87 6.27
N ILE A 66 -16.91 16.44 6.07
CA ILE A 66 -15.94 15.97 5.04
C ILE A 66 -15.46 14.53 5.26
N PHE A 67 -15.42 14.05 6.50
CA PHE A 67 -15.02 12.67 6.80
C PHE A 67 -16.00 11.62 6.24
N LYS A 68 -17.18 12.04 5.73
CA LYS A 68 -18.11 11.14 5.05
C LYS A 68 -17.76 10.83 3.60
N VAL A 69 -16.80 11.56 3.01
CA VAL A 69 -16.37 11.35 1.62
C VAL A 69 -15.95 9.89 1.32
N PRO A 70 -15.26 9.15 2.21
CA PRO A 70 -14.99 7.71 1.99
C PRO A 70 -16.25 6.87 1.83
N PHE A 71 -17.31 7.13 2.63
CA PHE A 71 -18.58 6.40 2.52
C PHE A 71 -19.27 6.68 1.18
N PHE A 72 -19.17 7.91 0.66
CA PHE A 72 -19.63 8.22 -0.68
C PHE A 72 -18.86 7.44 -1.75
N LEU A 73 -17.54 7.38 -1.64
CA LEU A 73 -16.71 6.63 -2.58
C LEU A 73 -17.01 5.13 -2.53
N ASP A 74 -17.19 4.56 -1.34
CA ASP A 74 -17.61 3.17 -1.15
C ASP A 74 -19.00 2.90 -1.72
N TYR A 75 -19.93 3.81 -1.48
CA TYR A 75 -21.28 3.74 -2.04
C TYR A 75 -21.27 3.72 -3.56
N GLN A 76 -20.53 4.66 -4.17
CA GLN A 76 -20.39 4.75 -5.63
C GLN A 76 -19.69 3.51 -6.21
N LEU A 77 -18.65 3.00 -5.56
CA LEU A 77 -17.95 1.78 -5.96
C LEU A 77 -18.85 0.54 -5.88
N SER A 78 -19.62 0.39 -4.80
CA SER A 78 -20.51 -0.79 -4.61
C SER A 78 -21.64 -0.87 -5.63
N ARG A 79 -22.05 0.28 -6.19
CA ARG A 79 -23.08 0.39 -7.22
C ARG A 79 -22.49 0.54 -8.63
N TYR A 80 -21.17 0.45 -8.77
CA TYR A 80 -20.53 0.49 -10.06
C TYR A 80 -20.75 -0.84 -10.78
N GLU A 81 -21.55 -0.83 -11.86
CA GLU A 81 -21.87 -2.02 -12.65
C GLU A 81 -20.72 -2.43 -13.61
N GLY A 82 -19.66 -1.62 -13.72
CA GLY A 82 -18.49 -1.89 -14.57
C GLY A 82 -17.33 -2.58 -13.82
N ASN A 83 -16.16 -2.62 -14.46
CA ASN A 83 -14.96 -3.15 -13.83
C ASN A 83 -14.49 -2.23 -12.69
N GLN A 84 -14.48 -2.71 -11.45
CA GLN A 84 -14.04 -1.94 -10.28
C GLN A 84 -12.65 -1.31 -10.45
N SER A 85 -11.74 -1.96 -11.19
CA SER A 85 -10.41 -1.42 -11.49
C SER A 85 -10.47 -0.15 -12.34
N GLU A 86 -11.43 -0.06 -13.27
CA GLU A 86 -11.65 1.15 -14.08
C GLU A 86 -12.17 2.30 -13.22
N PHE A 87 -13.07 2.01 -12.27
CA PHE A 87 -13.55 3.00 -11.31
C PHE A 87 -12.38 3.54 -10.47
N LEU A 88 -11.55 2.65 -9.90
CA LEU A 88 -10.38 3.06 -9.12
C LEU A 88 -9.39 3.88 -9.97
N ALA A 89 -9.19 3.51 -11.24
CA ALA A 89 -8.36 4.27 -12.17
C ALA A 89 -8.95 5.66 -12.46
N GLN A 90 -10.26 5.77 -12.65
CA GLN A 90 -10.95 7.06 -12.83
C GLN A 90 -10.78 7.96 -11.60
N ILE A 91 -10.95 7.40 -10.39
CA ILE A 91 -10.74 8.16 -9.15
C ILE A 91 -9.28 8.63 -9.06
N ARG A 92 -8.31 7.77 -9.36
CA ARG A 92 -6.87 8.07 -9.29
C ARG A 92 -6.39 9.10 -10.30
N TYR A 93 -6.77 8.95 -11.57
CA TYR A 93 -6.18 9.73 -12.66
C TYR A 93 -7.03 10.93 -13.07
N VAL A 94 -8.30 11.01 -12.66
CA VAL A 94 -9.19 12.10 -13.05
C VAL A 94 -9.70 12.88 -11.84
N ILE A 95 -10.33 12.21 -10.87
CA ILE A 95 -10.99 12.88 -9.74
C ILE A 95 -9.97 13.42 -8.73
N LEU A 96 -8.92 12.65 -8.43
CA LEU A 96 -7.87 13.05 -7.50
C LEU A 96 -7.10 14.29 -7.98
N PRO A 97 -6.57 14.35 -9.22
CA PRO A 97 -5.91 15.57 -9.73
C PRO A 97 -6.81 16.81 -9.71
N ARG A 98 -8.10 16.66 -10.05
CA ARG A 98 -9.09 17.75 -9.94
C ARG A 98 -9.24 18.24 -8.49
N SER A 99 -9.21 17.32 -7.53
CA SER A 99 -9.30 17.65 -6.10
C SER A 99 -8.05 18.33 -5.57
N LYS A 100 -6.86 17.92 -6.02
CA LYS A 100 -5.59 18.58 -5.66
C LYS A 100 -5.55 20.05 -6.08
N ASN A 101 -6.16 20.37 -7.23
CA ASN A 101 -6.16 21.73 -7.77
C ASN A 101 -7.13 22.71 -7.08
N GLY A 102 -7.99 22.26 -6.14
CA GLY A 102 -8.96 23.18 -5.52
C GLY A 102 -9.48 22.82 -4.13
N LYS A 103 -9.30 21.58 -3.66
CA LYS A 103 -9.83 21.08 -2.38
C LYS A 103 -8.87 20.05 -1.76
N LEU A 104 -7.71 20.50 -1.29
CA LEU A 104 -6.63 19.65 -0.73
C LEU A 104 -7.11 18.64 0.32
N ALA A 105 -7.96 19.07 1.27
CA ALA A 105 -8.48 18.16 2.30
C ALA A 105 -9.32 17.00 1.72
N HIS A 106 -10.00 17.20 0.59
CA HIS A 106 -10.69 16.10 -0.08
C HIS A 106 -9.70 15.20 -0.82
N ALA A 107 -8.64 15.79 -1.41
CA ALA A 107 -7.58 15.02 -2.06
C ALA A 107 -6.89 14.06 -1.09
N GLU A 108 -6.54 14.51 0.12
CA GLU A 108 -5.94 13.65 1.16
C GLU A 108 -6.85 12.48 1.56
N ILE A 109 -8.17 12.73 1.66
CA ILE A 109 -9.14 11.69 1.99
C ILE A 109 -9.27 10.69 0.85
N ILE A 110 -9.28 11.16 -0.40
CA ILE A 110 -9.33 10.30 -1.59
C ILE A 110 -8.07 9.44 -1.70
N GLU A 111 -6.88 10.00 -1.42
CA GLU A 111 -5.62 9.26 -1.41
C GLU A 111 -5.65 8.12 -0.40
N LYS A 112 -6.00 8.43 0.87
CA LYS A 112 -6.14 7.41 1.92
C LYS A 112 -7.19 6.35 1.57
N TRP A 113 -8.28 6.76 0.94
CA TRP A 113 -9.31 5.81 0.49
C TRP A 113 -8.78 4.91 -0.63
N LEU A 114 -8.09 5.45 -1.64
CA LEU A 114 -7.47 4.66 -2.71
C LEU A 114 -6.44 3.66 -2.17
N GLU A 115 -5.59 4.09 -1.24
CA GLU A 115 -4.61 3.22 -0.56
C GLU A 115 -5.30 2.06 0.18
N SER A 116 -6.49 2.28 0.71
CA SER A 116 -7.28 1.23 1.38
C SER A 116 -7.94 0.23 0.41
N LYS A 117 -8.07 0.58 -0.88
CA LYS A 117 -8.69 -0.23 -1.93
C LYS A 117 -7.71 -0.91 -2.85
N GLU A 118 -6.47 -0.45 -2.90
CA GLU A 118 -5.41 -1.25 -3.47
C GLU A 118 -5.28 -2.52 -2.64
N GLU A 119 -5.47 -3.68 -3.29
CA GLU A 119 -4.83 -4.89 -2.80
C GLU A 119 -3.37 -4.51 -2.62
N LYS A 120 -2.89 -4.49 -1.37
CA LYS A 120 -1.45 -4.41 -1.12
C LYS A 120 -0.87 -5.47 -2.04
N PRO A 121 -0.01 -5.09 -3.02
CA PRO A 121 0.51 -6.06 -3.95
C PRO A 121 1.01 -7.19 -3.08
N ASN A 122 0.41 -8.37 -3.24
CA ASN A 122 0.91 -9.56 -2.59
C ASN A 122 2.34 -9.61 -3.10
N ILE A 123 3.29 -9.27 -2.23
CA ILE A 123 4.68 -9.02 -2.61
C ILE A 123 5.13 -10.35 -3.20
N GLY A 124 5.05 -10.45 -4.52
CA GLY A 124 5.44 -11.64 -5.25
C GLY A 124 6.91 -11.78 -4.97
N THR A 125 7.25 -12.81 -4.20
CA THR A 125 8.64 -13.16 -3.92
C THR A 125 9.26 -13.56 -5.26
N TYR A 126 9.87 -12.60 -5.95
CA TYR A 126 10.67 -12.89 -7.14
C TYR A 126 11.99 -13.49 -6.66
N SER A 127 12.10 -14.82 -6.63
CA SER A 127 13.39 -15.49 -6.51
C SER A 127 14.03 -15.55 -7.90
N ILE A 128 15.05 -14.73 -8.15
CA ILE A 128 15.92 -14.92 -9.30
C ILE A 128 17.00 -15.91 -8.86
N SER A 129 16.90 -17.18 -9.28
CA SER A 129 17.97 -18.15 -9.15
C SER A 129 18.97 -17.97 -10.29
N THR A 130 20.09 -17.30 -10.00
CA THR A 130 21.30 -17.40 -10.84
C THR A 130 22.24 -18.33 -10.07
N GLY A 131 22.77 -19.37 -10.72
CA GLY A 131 23.37 -20.57 -10.09
C GLY A 131 24.27 -20.35 -8.86
N ASP A 132 24.29 -21.37 -7.97
CA ASP A 132 25.05 -21.58 -6.72
C ASP A 132 25.26 -20.40 -5.74
N VAL A 133 24.70 -19.22 -6.02
CA VAL A 133 24.81 -18.04 -5.16
C VAL A 133 23.42 -17.44 -4.93
N ASN A 134 22.78 -17.86 -3.83
CA ASN A 134 21.58 -17.20 -3.27
C ASN A 134 21.98 -15.90 -2.56
N ALA A 135 22.39 -14.88 -3.32
CA ALA A 135 22.55 -13.54 -2.76
C ALA A 135 21.23 -12.76 -2.90
N PRO A 136 20.70 -12.17 -1.81
CA PRO A 136 19.52 -11.31 -1.89
C PRO A 136 19.89 -9.99 -2.59
N ILE A 137 19.70 -9.90 -3.91
CA ILE A 137 19.90 -8.66 -4.66
C ILE A 137 18.64 -7.78 -4.49
N GLN A 138 18.82 -6.56 -4.00
CA GLN A 138 17.77 -5.56 -3.88
C GLN A 138 17.63 -4.76 -5.19
N ILE A 139 16.52 -4.91 -5.91
CA ILE A 139 16.16 -3.96 -6.97
C ILE A 139 15.43 -2.78 -6.30
N GLN A 140 16.13 -1.66 -6.12
CA GLN A 140 15.52 -0.39 -5.70
C GLN A 140 14.76 0.21 -6.89
N GLN A 141 13.44 0.06 -6.91
CA GLN A 141 12.59 0.94 -7.71
C GLN A 141 12.32 2.20 -6.91
N ASN A 142 12.88 3.32 -7.37
CA ASN A 142 12.74 4.64 -6.75
C ASN A 142 11.27 4.96 -6.44
N SER A 143 10.89 4.93 -5.16
CA SER A 143 9.67 5.57 -4.67
C SER A 143 10.01 6.33 -3.39
N ASN A 144 9.72 7.64 -3.41
CA ASN A 144 10.29 8.60 -2.47
C ASN A 144 9.92 8.38 -1.00
N HIS A 145 9.00 7.47 -0.64
CA HIS A 145 8.56 7.21 0.75
C HIS A 145 8.43 5.71 1.10
N SER A 146 9.25 4.84 0.52
CA SER A 146 9.25 3.41 0.89
C SER A 146 10.03 3.14 2.19
N SER A 147 9.33 2.97 3.31
CA SER A 147 9.90 2.31 4.49
C SER A 147 9.79 0.80 4.30
N GLN A 148 10.82 0.21 3.69
CA GLN A 148 10.87 -1.21 3.40
C GLN A 148 11.11 -2.01 4.69
N LYS A 149 10.11 -2.76 5.16
CA LYS A 149 10.30 -3.76 6.23
C LYS A 149 10.81 -5.05 5.60
N GLN A 150 12.08 -5.36 5.80
CA GLN A 150 12.66 -6.64 5.39
C GLN A 150 12.05 -7.75 6.23
N LYS A 151 11.33 -8.70 5.61
CA LYS A 151 11.02 -9.97 6.26
C LYS A 151 12.22 -10.89 5.99
N ILE A 152 13.24 -10.81 6.84
CA ILE A 152 14.41 -11.69 6.72
C ILE A 152 13.97 -13.08 7.17
N SER A 153 13.64 -13.96 6.23
CA SER A 153 13.37 -15.36 6.53
C SER A 153 14.70 -16.08 6.73
N TYR A 154 14.95 -16.55 7.94
CA TYR A 154 16.10 -17.39 8.26
C TYR A 154 15.75 -18.86 8.10
N SER A 155 16.63 -19.63 7.45
CA SER A 155 16.57 -21.09 7.54
C SER A 155 17.13 -21.51 8.91
N PRO A 156 16.43 -22.38 9.67
CA PRO A 156 16.96 -23.00 10.89
C PRO A 156 18.38 -23.55 10.72
N SER A 157 18.71 -24.09 9.54
CA SER A 157 20.07 -24.59 9.23
C SER A 157 21.13 -23.50 9.31
N ASN A 158 20.85 -22.31 8.75
CA ASN A 158 21.82 -21.22 8.69
C ASN A 158 22.12 -20.64 10.07
N ILE A 159 21.16 -20.69 10.99
CA ILE A 159 21.33 -20.25 12.39
C ILE A 159 22.20 -21.23 13.17
N VAL A 160 22.04 -22.53 12.95
CA VAL A 160 22.89 -23.56 13.56
C VAL A 160 24.33 -23.46 13.04
N ASP A 161 24.51 -23.23 11.75
CA ASP A 161 25.82 -23.02 11.14
C ASP A 161 26.49 -21.74 11.69
N LEU A 162 25.72 -20.65 11.79
CA LEU A 162 26.17 -19.40 12.42
C LEU A 162 26.68 -19.61 13.85
N PHE A 163 25.92 -20.29 14.70
CA PHE A 163 26.32 -20.54 16.08
C PHE A 163 27.54 -21.45 16.20
N SER A 164 27.70 -22.39 15.27
CA SER A 164 28.88 -23.25 15.21
C SER A 164 30.14 -22.46 14.87
N ILE A 165 30.05 -21.52 13.92
CA ILE A 165 31.15 -20.63 13.55
C ILE A 165 31.48 -19.64 14.68
N LEU A 166 30.44 -19.03 15.27
CA LEU A 166 30.58 -18.12 16.40
C LEU A 166 31.25 -18.78 17.60
N LYS A 167 30.92 -20.04 17.92
CA LYS A 167 31.58 -20.80 19.00
C LYS A 167 33.10 -20.84 18.83
N ASN A 168 33.58 -21.07 17.61
CA ASN A 168 35.02 -21.10 17.33
C ASN A 168 35.69 -19.73 17.50
N ASP A 169 34.98 -18.64 17.21
CA ASP A 169 35.49 -17.28 17.38
C ASP A 169 35.49 -16.84 18.86
N ILE A 170 34.47 -17.20 19.64
CA ILE A 170 34.36 -16.80 21.06
C ILE A 170 35.22 -17.65 22.01
N GLU A 171 35.74 -18.80 21.55
CA GLU A 171 36.61 -19.67 22.34
C GLU A 171 37.90 -18.99 22.83
N LYS A 172 38.31 -17.90 22.17
CA LYS A 172 39.50 -17.13 22.54
C LYS A 172 39.17 -15.90 23.41
N LEU A 173 37.89 -15.64 23.65
CA LEU A 173 37.42 -14.51 24.47
C LEU A 173 37.43 -14.86 25.96
N ASP A 174 37.42 -13.80 26.78
CA ASP A 174 37.25 -13.90 28.23
C ASP A 174 36.01 -14.71 28.60
N THR A 175 36.10 -15.46 29.70
CA THR A 175 35.06 -16.40 30.14
C THR A 175 33.73 -15.71 30.40
N SER A 176 33.74 -14.47 30.90
CA SER A 176 32.52 -13.68 31.12
C SER A 176 31.83 -13.36 29.79
N ILE A 177 32.59 -12.87 28.81
CA ILE A 177 32.07 -12.48 27.50
C ILE A 177 31.54 -13.71 26.75
N ARG A 178 32.30 -14.81 26.79
CA ARG A 178 31.88 -16.09 26.21
C ARG A 178 30.57 -16.59 26.82
N GLY A 179 30.41 -16.46 28.14
CA GLY A 179 29.19 -16.83 28.84
C GLY A 179 27.96 -16.08 28.33
N ASP A 180 28.10 -14.78 28.04
CA ASP A 180 27.02 -13.96 27.50
C ASP A 180 26.61 -14.42 26.09
N PHE A 181 27.58 -14.73 25.22
CA PHE A 181 27.29 -15.31 23.90
C PHE A 181 26.62 -16.68 23.99
N GLU A 182 27.16 -17.58 24.82
CA GLU A 182 26.60 -18.92 24.98
C GLU A 182 25.18 -18.88 25.52
N MET A 183 24.89 -17.94 26.42
CA MET A 183 23.55 -17.71 26.95
C MET A 183 22.58 -17.32 25.84
N GLU A 184 22.88 -16.28 25.06
CA GLU A 184 22.02 -15.80 23.96
C GLU A 184 21.85 -16.86 22.86
N MET A 185 22.93 -17.57 22.49
CA MET A 185 22.86 -18.67 21.52
C MET A 185 21.96 -19.82 22.02
N ASN A 186 22.09 -20.22 23.29
CA ASN A 186 21.25 -21.28 23.86
C ASN A 186 19.78 -20.85 23.95
N TYR A 187 19.50 -19.59 24.27
CA TYR A 187 18.14 -19.07 24.24
C TYR A 187 17.58 -19.06 22.81
N ALA A 188 18.36 -18.63 21.82
CA ALA A 188 17.94 -18.65 20.43
C ALA A 188 17.64 -20.08 19.94
N ILE A 189 18.47 -21.08 20.26
CA ILE A 189 18.23 -22.48 19.91
C ILE A 189 16.92 -22.98 20.52
N LYS A 190 16.68 -22.73 21.82
CA LYS A 190 15.44 -23.16 22.49
C LYS A 190 14.18 -22.51 21.94
N GLN A 191 14.29 -21.27 21.45
CA GLN A 191 13.17 -20.57 20.81
C GLN A 191 12.95 -21.09 19.38
N LEU A 192 14.02 -21.39 18.65
CA LEU A 192 13.96 -22.01 17.32
C LEU A 192 13.27 -23.39 17.36
N GLU A 193 13.59 -24.23 18.35
CA GLU A 193 12.93 -25.52 18.58
C GLU A 193 11.42 -25.41 18.85
N LYS A 194 10.98 -24.25 19.37
CA LYS A 194 9.58 -23.95 19.69
C LYS A 194 8.87 -23.16 18.59
N GLU A 195 9.49 -22.99 17.43
CA GLU A 195 8.99 -22.17 16.30
C GLU A 195 8.73 -20.70 16.68
N ASN A 196 9.37 -20.20 17.75
CA ASN A 196 9.23 -18.83 18.21
C ASN A 196 10.24 -17.89 17.51
N ASN A 197 9.96 -16.58 17.58
CA ASN A 197 10.86 -15.56 17.03
C ASN A 197 12.19 -15.51 17.82
N ILE A 198 13.31 -15.57 17.10
CA ILE A 198 14.68 -15.50 17.65
C ILE A 198 15.39 -14.17 17.34
N GLU A 199 14.73 -13.27 16.62
CA GLU A 199 15.25 -11.95 16.25
C GLU A 199 15.82 -11.16 17.43
N PRO A 200 15.19 -11.12 18.63
CA PRO A 200 15.77 -10.43 19.78
C PRO A 200 17.15 -10.98 20.18
N GLN A 201 17.32 -12.31 20.15
CA GLN A 201 18.58 -12.95 20.51
C GLN A 201 19.66 -12.71 19.46
N LEU A 202 19.30 -12.73 18.17
CA LEU A 202 20.24 -12.42 17.09
C LEU A 202 20.74 -10.96 17.16
N LEU A 203 19.84 -10.01 17.46
CA LEU A 203 20.21 -8.61 17.68
C LEU A 203 21.10 -8.44 18.91
N ASN A 204 20.82 -9.16 20.01
CA ASN A 204 21.69 -9.16 21.19
C ASN A 204 23.09 -9.67 20.85
N ILE A 205 23.20 -10.78 20.11
CA ILE A 205 24.48 -11.35 19.66
C ILE A 205 25.24 -10.33 18.79
N GLY A 206 24.57 -9.64 17.88
CA GLY A 206 25.20 -8.59 17.08
C GLY A 206 25.65 -7.37 17.90
N SER A 207 24.91 -6.99 18.94
CA SER A 207 25.37 -5.98 19.88
C SER A 207 26.63 -6.42 20.63
N LEU A 208 26.70 -7.69 21.05
CA LEU A 208 27.91 -8.24 21.68
C LEU A 208 29.10 -8.21 20.71
N ILE A 209 28.90 -8.61 19.44
CA ILE A 209 29.93 -8.54 18.39
C ILE A 209 30.40 -7.09 18.18
N SER A 210 29.48 -6.13 18.14
CA SER A 210 29.80 -4.71 17.99
C SER A 210 30.63 -4.16 19.14
N ASN A 211 30.32 -4.57 20.37
CA ASN A 211 31.03 -4.12 21.57
C ASN A 211 32.47 -4.64 21.64
N ILE A 212 32.72 -5.84 21.11
CA ILE A 212 34.04 -6.49 21.10
C ILE A 212 34.85 -6.05 19.88
N GLY A 213 34.17 -5.89 18.74
CA GLY A 213 34.76 -5.54 17.47
C GLY A 213 34.72 -6.70 16.49
N LEU A 214 34.16 -6.44 15.30
CA LEU A 214 34.03 -7.39 14.21
C LEU A 214 35.36 -8.08 13.79
N PRO A 215 36.55 -7.43 13.82
CA PRO A 215 37.80 -8.07 13.43
C PRO A 215 38.21 -9.29 14.26
N ILE A 216 37.64 -9.47 15.45
CA ILE A 216 37.93 -10.63 16.30
C ILE A 216 37.22 -11.89 15.79
N PHE A 217 36.09 -11.72 15.09
CA PHE A 217 35.25 -12.80 14.58
C PHE A 217 35.68 -13.24 13.19
N THR A 218 36.94 -13.64 13.05
CA THR A 218 37.57 -13.93 11.76
C THR A 218 36.91 -15.09 11.01
N ASN A 219 36.45 -16.13 11.72
CA ASN A 219 35.77 -17.26 11.07
C ASN A 219 34.38 -16.83 10.60
N LEU A 220 33.68 -16.02 11.40
CA LEU A 220 32.40 -15.43 11.02
C LEU A 220 32.55 -14.54 9.79
N THR A 221 33.45 -13.54 9.79
CA THR A 221 33.61 -12.60 8.69
C THR A 221 34.07 -13.25 7.38
N SER A 222 34.79 -14.37 7.49
CA SER A 222 35.28 -15.12 6.33
C SER A 222 34.28 -16.17 5.83
N SER A 223 33.18 -16.37 6.56
CA SER A 223 32.17 -17.37 6.20
C SER A 223 31.29 -16.89 5.04
N GLY A 224 30.95 -17.79 4.12
CA GLY A 224 30.02 -17.49 3.03
C GLY A 224 28.60 -17.16 3.52
N ILE A 225 28.27 -17.47 4.78
CA ILE A 225 26.99 -17.13 5.39
C ILE A 225 26.97 -15.72 5.99
N PHE A 226 28.12 -15.07 6.17
CA PHE A 226 28.24 -13.80 6.87
C PHE A 226 27.34 -12.71 6.28
N GLU A 227 27.41 -12.50 4.96
CA GLU A 227 26.61 -11.49 4.28
C GLU A 227 25.10 -11.78 4.38
N THR A 228 24.74 -13.06 4.51
CA THR A 228 23.35 -13.49 4.68
C THR A 228 22.83 -13.24 6.10
N VAL A 229 23.68 -13.42 7.11
CA VAL A 229 23.30 -13.31 8.54
C VAL A 229 23.58 -11.93 9.13
N LYS A 230 24.42 -11.12 8.50
CA LYS A 230 24.76 -9.77 8.94
C LYS A 230 23.52 -8.89 9.22
N PRO A 231 22.50 -8.84 8.33
CA PRO A 231 21.27 -8.09 8.61
C PRO A 231 20.50 -8.62 9.84
N LEU A 232 20.58 -9.93 10.12
CA LEU A 232 19.93 -10.54 11.29
C LEU A 232 20.59 -10.16 12.61
N LEU A 233 21.90 -9.91 12.56
CA LEU A 233 22.68 -9.44 13.70
C LEU A 233 22.55 -7.92 13.90
N GLY A 234 21.94 -7.19 12.96
CA GLY A 234 21.90 -5.73 13.02
C GLY A 234 23.27 -5.06 12.85
N LEU A 235 24.18 -5.73 12.12
CA LEU A 235 25.56 -5.31 11.82
C LEU A 235 25.73 -4.70 10.42
#